data_AF-A0A3E0K9E2-F1
#
_entry.id   AF-A0A3E0K9E2-F1
#
_cell.length_a   1.000
_cell.length_b   1.000
_cell.length_c   1.000
_cell.angle_alpha   90.00
_cell.angle_beta   90.00
_cell.angle_gamma   90.00
#
_symmetry.space_group_name_H-M   'P 1'
#
loop_
_entity.id
_entity.type
_entity.pdbx_description
1 polymer ?
#
loop_
_entity_poly.entity_id
_entity_poly.type
_entity_poly.pdbx_seq_one_letter_code
_entity_poly.pdbx_strand_id
1 'polypeptide(L)' 'MQLFVLAVITFGALILFATEKLRADLMAVMVAAALALTGLVTVEQAFAGFGSPAVVTVAGIFVMSAGLMRT' A
#
# COMPACT_ATOMS: atom_id res chain seq x y z
N MET A 1 -8.13 8.20 21.20
CA MET A 1 -6.92 8.71 20.53
C MET A 1 -6.61 7.97 19.22
N GLN A 2 -6.55 6.64 19.22
CA GLN A 2 -6.15 5.85 18.03
C GLN A 2 -7.02 6.09 16.79
N LEU A 3 -8.35 6.15 16.95
CA LEU A 3 -9.27 6.46 15.83
C LEU A 3 -8.99 7.82 15.19
N PHE A 4 -8.62 8.82 15.99
CA PHE A 4 -8.29 10.14 15.48
C PHE A 4 -7.00 10.12 14.65
N VAL A 5 -5.96 9.43 15.15
CA VAL A 5 -4.70 9.26 14.42
C VAL A 5 -4.92 8.51 13.11
N LEU A 6 -5.70 7.43 13.13
CA LEU A 6 -6.08 6.69 11.93
C LEU A 6 -6.80 7.60 10.92
N ALA A 7 -7.81 8.35 11.37
CA ALA A 7 -8.57 9.24 10.51
C ALA A 7 -7.68 10.31 9.85
N VAL A 8 -6.73 10.89 10.59
CA VAL A 8 -5.77 11.87 10.05
C VAL A 8 -4.87 11.23 8.99
N ILE A 9 -4.34 10.03 9.24
CA ILE A 9 -3.49 9.31 8.26
C ILE A 9 -4.31 9.00 7.00
N THR A 10 -5.53 8.47 7.15
CA THR A 10 -6.39 8.12 6.01
C THR A 10 -6.81 9.35 5.20
N PHE A 11 -7.25 10.43 5.85
CA PHE A 11 -7.61 11.66 5.12
C PHE A 11 -6.40 12.30 4.45
N GLY A 12 -5.26 12.33 5.13
CA GLY A 12 -4.00 12.79 4.54
C GLY A 12 -3.63 11.99 3.30
N ALA A 13 -3.69 10.66 3.37
CA ALA A 13 -3.43 9.77 2.24
C ALA A 13 -4.42 10.00 1.08
N LEU A 14 -5.72 10.16 1.37
CA LEU A 14 -6.75 10.43 0.36
C LEU A 14 -6.49 11.74 -0.38
N ILE A 15 -6.18 12.82 0.33
CA ILE A 15 -5.86 14.12 -0.28
C ILE A 15 -4.61 13.98 -1.15
N LEU A 16 -3.56 13.35 -0.61
CA LEU A 16 -2.29 13.20 -1.30
C LEU A 16 -2.44 12.36 -2.57
N PHE A 17 -3.21 11.27 -2.49
CA PHE A 17 -3.55 10.41 -3.61
C PHE A 17 -4.37 11.16 -4.67
N ALA A 18 -5.41 11.88 -4.26
CA ALA A 18 -6.26 12.66 -5.17
C ALA A 18 -5.50 13.79 -5.88
N THR A 19 -4.47 14.37 -5.24
CA THR A 19 -3.63 15.38 -5.89
C THR A 19 -2.60 14.80 -6.86
N GLU A 20 -2.40 13.48 -6.88
CA GLU A 20 -1.40 12.76 -7.69
C GLU A 20 0.03 13.35 -7.65
N LYS A 21 0.33 14.20 -6.67
CA LYS A 21 1.64 14.87 -6.54
C LYS A 21 2.76 13.90 -6.19
N LEU A 22 2.40 12.74 -5.65
CA LEU A 22 3.32 11.70 -5.23
C LEU A 22 2.97 10.41 -5.95
N ARG A 23 4.01 9.67 -6.34
CA ARG A 23 3.88 8.33 -6.90
C ARG A 23 3.12 7.44 -5.92
N ALA A 24 2.15 6.68 -6.44
CA ALA A 24 1.33 5.77 -5.64
C ALA A 24 2.19 4.79 -4.82
N ASP A 25 3.29 4.29 -5.39
CA ASP A 25 4.24 3.42 -4.69
C ASP A 25 4.82 4.07 -3.43
N LEU A 26 5.23 5.34 -3.53
CA LEU A 26 5.82 6.07 -2.41
C LEU A 26 4.75 6.40 -1.36
N MET A 27 3.55 6.77 -1.78
CA MET A 27 2.42 7.00 -0.88
C MET A 27 2.08 5.74 -0.07
N ALA A 28 2.02 4.56 -0.71
CA ALA A 28 1.76 3.30 -0.04
C ALA A 28 2.79 2.99 1.06
N VAL A 29 4.09 3.16 0.75
CA VAL A 29 5.17 2.97 1.74
C VAL A 29 5.08 3.97 2.89
N MET A 30 4.78 5.24 2.60
CA MET A 30 4.60 6.27 3.66
C MET A 30 3.43 5.96 4.59
N VAL A 31 2.29 5.51 4.06
CA VAL A 31 1.13 5.14 4.87
C VAL A 31 1.45 3.93 5.75
N ALA A 32 2.07 2.90 5.19
CA ALA A 32 2.51 1.72 5.95
C ALA A 32 3.49 2.11 7.08
N ALA A 33 4.47 2.98 6.78
CA ALA A 33 5.42 3.48 7.77
C ALA A 33 4.72 4.32 8.86
N ALA A 34 3.79 5.21 8.50
CA ALA A 34 3.06 6.02 9.45
C ALA A 34 2.22 5.17 10.42
N LEU A 35 1.56 4.13 9.92
CA LEU A 35 0.78 3.19 10.75
C LEU A 35 1.67 2.38 11.70
N ALA A 36 2.84 1.92 11.23
CA ALA A 36 3.79 1.18 12.07
C ALA A 36 4.44 2.08 13.14
N LEU A 37 4.87 3.29 12.79
CA LEU A 37 5.52 4.24 13.71
C LEU A 37 4.56 4.75 14.79
N THR A 38 3.28 4.89 14.46
CA THR A 38 2.26 5.29 15.44
C THR A 38 1.81 4.13 16.34
N GLY A 39 2.29 2.91 16.10
CA GLY A 39 1.91 1.71 16.85
C GLY A 39 0.45 1.31 16.65
N LEU A 40 -0.19 1.80 15.58
CA LEU A 40 -1.57 1.42 15.24
C LEU A 40 -1.65 -0.01 14.71
N VAL A 41 -0.56 -0.50 14.11
CA VAL A 41 -0.41 -1.86 13.58
C VAL A 41 0.98 -2.40 13.92
N THR A 42 1.11 -3.72 14.03
CA THR A 42 2.45 -4.35 14.12
C THR A 42 3.19 -4.25 12.79
N VAL A 43 4.51 -4.49 12.82
CA VAL A 43 5.33 -4.50 11.60
C VAL A 43 4.80 -5.57 10.63
N GLU A 44 4.46 -6.78 11.11
CA GLU A 44 3.90 -7.82 10.25
C GLU A 44 2.57 -7.40 9.61
N GLN A 45 1.71 -6.72 10.37
CA GLN A 45 0.42 -6.22 9.87
C GLN A 45 0.59 -5.12 8.81
N ALA A 46 1.60 -4.26 8.95
CA ALA A 46 1.91 -3.23 7.95
C ALA A 46 2.32 -3.85 6.60
N PHE A 47 2.94 -5.03 6.60
CA PHE A 47 3.35 -5.75 5.39
C PHE A 47 2.35 -6.81 4.91
N ALA A 48 1.28 -7.09 5.67
CA ALA A 48 0.32 -8.15 5.35
C ALA A 48 -0.37 -7.96 3.97
N GLY A 49 -0.50 -6.72 3.50
CA GLY A 49 -1.08 -6.41 2.19
C GLY A 49 -0.30 -6.96 0.99
N PHE A 50 1.04 -7.06 1.11
CA PHE A 50 1.91 -7.56 0.03
C PHE A 50 1.73 -9.06 -0.23
N GLY A 51 1.31 -9.82 0.78
CA GLY A 51 1.01 -11.25 0.67
C GLY A 51 -0.44 -11.57 0.33
N SER A 52 -1.26 -10.57 0.01
CA SER A 52 -2.69 -10.81 -0.24
C SER A 52 -2.92 -11.64 -1.51
N PRO A 53 -3.91 -12.56 -1.53
CA PRO A 53 -4.22 -13.37 -2.71
C PRO A 53 -4.45 -12.55 -3.98
N ALA A 54 -5.01 -11.33 -3.84
CA ALA A 54 -5.21 -10.41 -4.94
C ALA A 54 -3.88 -9.91 -5.53
N VAL A 55 -2.94 -9.46 -4.69
CA VAL A 55 -1.61 -9.00 -5.13
C VAL A 55 -0.85 -10.13 -5.84
N VAL A 56 -0.88 -11.33 -5.27
CA VAL A 56 -0.22 -12.51 -5.86
C VAL A 56 -0.83 -12.86 -7.22
N THR A 57 -2.15 -12.77 -7.34
CA THR A 57 -2.85 -13.02 -8.62
C THR A 57 -2.43 -12.03 -9.69
N VAL A 58 -2.43 -10.72 -9.38
CA VAL A 58 -2.01 -9.67 -10.31
C VAL A 58 -0.56 -9.85 -10.73
N ALA A 59 0.34 -10.15 -9.78
CA ALA A 59 1.74 -10.45 -10.07
C ALA A 59 1.89 -11.65 -11.03
N GLY A 60 1.13 -12.72 -10.79
CA GLY A 60 1.13 -13.91 -11.66
C GLY A 60 0.68 -13.59 -13.10
N ILE A 61 -0.34 -12.76 -13.27
CA ILE A 61 -0.80 -12.31 -14.60
C ILE A 61 0.29 -11.48 -15.29
N PHE A 62 0.97 -10.58 -14.58
CA PHE A 62 2.09 -9.82 -15.16
C PHE A 62 3.24 -10.73 -15.62
N VAL A 63 3.62 -11.73 -14.83
CA VAL A 63 4.66 -12.71 -15.21
C VAL A 63 4.23 -13.52 -16.43
N MET A 64 2.98 -14.00 -16.48
CA MET A 64 2.44 -14.74 -17.61
C MET A 64 2.44 -13.89 -18.90
N SER A 65 1.98 -12.64 -18.82
CA SER A 65 1.98 -11.69 -19.94
C SER A 65 3.39 -11.45 -20.46
N ALA A 66 4.36 -11.26 -19.57
CA ALA A 66 5.77 -11.10 -19.95
C ALA A 66 6.35 -12.35 -20.64
N GLY A 67 5.96 -13.55 -20.21
CA GLY A 67 6.35 -14.80 -20.87
C GLY A 67 5.80 -14.91 -22.29
N LEU A 68 4.54 -14.53 -22.49
CA LEU A 68 3.88 -14.59 -23.80
C LEU A 68 4.42 -13.54 -24.79
N MET A 69 4.84 -12.36 -24.32
CA MET A 69 5.43 -11.32 -25.18
C MET A 69 6.85 -11.66 -25.69
N ARG A 70 7.52 -12.67 -25.12
CA ARG A 70 8.89 -13.07 -25.49
C ARG A 70 8.93 -14.22 -26.51
N THR A 71 7.77 -14.56 -27.08
CA THR A 71 7.60 -15.53 -28.19
C THR A 71 6.85 -14.87 -29.33
#